data_AF-A0AAP0WA22-F1
#
_entry.id   AF-A0AAP0WA22-F1
#
_cell.length_a   1.000
_cell.length_b   1.000
_cell.length_c   1.000
_cell.angle_alpha   90.00
_cell.angle_beta   90.00
_cell.angle_gamma   90.00
#
_symmetry.space_group_name_H-M   'P 1'
#
loop_
_entity.id
_entity.type
_entity.pdbx_description
1 polymer ?
#
loop_
_entity_poly.entity_id
_entity_poly.type
_entity_poly.pdbx_seq_one_letter_code
_entity_poly.pdbx_strand_id
1 'polypeptide(L)' 'MRLTYKNLAQQAAASEKRGDFSEAAHQWQQASRSATGSNILWAEQRAEFCAGSARRNALQEPTA' A
#
# COMPACT_ATOMS: atom_id res chain seq x y z
N MET A 1 -0.28 -18.91 10.05
CA MET A 1 -1.13 -17.78 10.54
C MET A 1 -1.79 -17.12 9.35
N ARG A 2 -3.13 -16.95 9.35
CA ARG A 2 -3.80 -16.15 8.31
C ARG A 2 -3.48 -14.69 8.57
N LEU A 3 -2.76 -14.03 7.66
CA LEU A 3 -2.60 -12.58 7.70
C LEU A 3 -3.99 -11.95 7.53
N THR A 4 -4.48 -11.31 8.58
CA THR A 4 -5.75 -10.58 8.53
C THR A 4 -5.51 -9.23 7.86
N TYR A 5 -6.57 -8.67 7.26
CA TYR A 5 -6.55 -7.33 6.67
C TYR A 5 -5.81 -6.29 7.54
N LYS A 6 -6.03 -6.28 8.86
CA LYS A 6 -5.35 -5.37 9.79
C LYS A 6 -3.82 -5.51 9.78
N ASN A 7 -3.30 -6.74 9.73
CA ASN A 7 -1.86 -6.97 9.72
C ASN A 7 -1.23 -6.47 8.42
N LEU A 8 -1.88 -6.76 7.28
CA LEU A 8 -1.44 -6.30 5.96
C LEU A 8 -1.52 -4.78 5.84
N ALA A 9 -2.59 -4.17 6.36
CA ALA A 9 -2.79 -2.72 6.41
C ALA A 9 -1.72 -2.01 7.25
N GLN A 10 -1.34 -2.59 8.40
CA GLN A 10 -0.28 -2.03 9.26
C GLN A 10 1.09 -2.12 8.59
N GLN A 11 1.41 -3.24 7.94
CA GLN A 11 2.66 -3.37 7.18
C GLN A 11 2.69 -2.38 6.02
N ALA A 12 1.57 -2.24 5.28
CA ALA A 12 1.48 -1.33 4.15
C ALA A 12 1.71 0.13 4.59
N ALA A 13 1.08 0.53 5.70
CA ALA A 13 1.28 1.86 6.29
C ALA A 13 2.71 2.08 6.78
N ALA A 14 3.38 1.06 7.30
CA ALA A 14 4.79 1.14 7.68
C ALA A 14 5.69 1.34 6.44
N SER A 15 5.42 0.62 5.34
CA SER A 15 6.12 0.78 4.07
C SER A 15 5.92 2.17 3.47
N GLU A 16 4.71 2.72 3.50
CA GLU A 16 4.46 4.12 3.09
C GLU A 16 5.29 5.11 3.89
N LYS A 17 5.37 4.93 5.22
CA LYS A 17 6.16 5.81 6.09
C LYS A 17 7.66 5.75 5.79
N ARG A 18 8.15 4.62 5.25
CA ARG A 18 9.55 4.44 4.83
C ARG A 18 9.83 5.01 3.44
N GLY A 19 8.79 5.39 2.69
CA GLY A 19 8.90 5.79 1.28
C GLY A 19 8.86 4.62 0.29
N ASP A 20 8.65 3.39 0.78
CA ASP A 20 8.54 2.17 -0.02
C ASP A 20 7.11 2.01 -0.57
N PHE A 21 6.71 2.96 -1.41
CA PHE A 21 5.35 3.00 -1.96
C PHE A 21 5.03 1.82 -2.89
N SER A 22 6.01 1.24 -3.58
CA SER A 22 5.81 0.03 -4.40
C SER A 22 5.41 -1.16 -3.54
N GLU A 23 6.12 -1.37 -2.44
CA GLU A 23 5.85 -2.45 -1.49
C GLU A 23 4.52 -2.21 -0.75
N ALA A 24 4.25 -0.96 -0.36
CA ALA A 24 2.97 -0.57 0.22
C ALA A 24 1.78 -0.89 -0.71
N ALA A 25 1.89 -0.61 -2.01
CA ALA A 25 0.83 -0.91 -2.97
C ALA A 25 0.52 -2.41 -3.02
N HIS A 26 1.57 -3.24 -3.02
CA HIS A 26 1.44 -4.69 -3.04
C HIS A 26 0.79 -5.23 -1.76
N GLN A 27 1.15 -4.68 -0.62
CA GLN A 27 0.58 -5.06 0.67
C GLN A 27 -0.88 -4.60 0.82
N TRP A 28 -1.23 -3.42 0.31
CA TRP A 28 -2.62 -2.96 0.23
C TRP A 28 -3.48 -3.83 -0.67
N GLN A 29 -2.94 -4.28 -1.82
CA GLN A 29 -3.64 -5.19 -2.72
C GLN A 29 -3.84 -6.58 -2.11
N GLN A 30 -2.89 -7.07 -1.31
CA GLN A 30 -3.09 -8.28 -0.51
C GLN A 30 -4.11 -8.07 0.60
N ALA A 31 -4.10 -6.88 1.23
CA ALA A 31 -5.06 -6.51 2.26
C ALA A 31 -6.49 -6.49 1.71
N SER A 32 -6.71 -6.00 0.48
CA SER A 32 -8.03 -5.98 -0.15
C SER A 32 -8.58 -7.38 -0.39
N ARG A 33 -7.72 -8.33 -0.79
CA ARG A 33 -8.08 -9.75 -0.97
C ARG A 33 -8.47 -10.45 0.34
N SER A 34 -7.94 -9.99 1.47
CA SER A 34 -8.28 -10.51 2.81
C SER A 34 -9.30 -9.64 3.55
N ALA A 35 -9.73 -8.53 2.95
CA ALA A 35 -10.70 -7.62 3.51
C ALA A 35 -12.13 -8.07 3.17
N THR A 36 -13.09 -7.60 3.96
CA THR A 36 -14.52 -7.84 3.73
C THR A 36 -15.30 -6.55 3.90
N GLY A 37 -16.41 -6.43 3.16
CA GLY A 37 -17.25 -5.25 3.13
C GLY A 37 -16.51 -4.01 2.59
N SER A 38 -16.75 -2.86 3.21
CA SER A 38 -16.19 -1.57 2.77
C SER A 38 -14.66 -1.47 2.86
N ASN A 39 -14.00 -2.40 3.59
CA ASN A 39 -12.54 -2.43 3.69
C ASN A 39 -11.86 -2.85 2.39
N ILE A 40 -12.55 -3.57 1.51
CA ILE A 40 -12.02 -3.98 0.20
C ILE A 40 -11.74 -2.73 -0.63
N LEU A 41 -12.76 -1.88 -0.82
CA LEU A 41 -12.67 -0.65 -1.59
C LEU A 41 -11.61 0.30 -1.00
N TRP A 42 -11.55 0.39 0.33
CA TRP A 42 -10.56 1.22 1.00
C TRP A 42 -9.12 0.74 0.72
N ALA A 43 -8.88 -0.57 0.80
CA ALA A 43 -7.58 -1.14 0.50
C ALA A 43 -7.21 -1.02 -0.99
N GLU A 44 -8.17 -1.14 -1.91
CA GLU A 44 -7.93 -0.91 -3.35
C GLU A 44 -7.54 0.54 -3.65
N GLN A 45 -8.29 1.52 -3.13
CA GLN A 45 -7.95 2.94 -3.29
C GLN A 45 -6.56 3.27 -2.74
N ARG A 46 -6.17 2.65 -1.62
CA ARG A 46 -4.84 2.83 -1.03
C ARG A 46 -3.74 2.16 -1.85
N ALA A 47 -4.01 0.99 -2.44
CA ALA A 47 -3.10 0.35 -3.37
C ALA A 47 -2.85 1.23 -4.60
N GLU A 48 -3.89 1.79 -5.20
CA GLU A 48 -3.78 2.71 -6.34
C GLU A 48 -3.03 4.00 -5.97
N PHE A 49 -3.33 4.58 -4.81
CA PHE A 49 -2.61 5.75 -4.32
C PHE A 49 -1.12 5.47 -4.12
N CYS A 50 -0.78 4.32 -3.55
CA CYS A 50 0.61 3.90 -3.36
C CYS A 50 1.29 3.62 -4.68
N ALA A 51 0.64 2.96 -5.64
CA ALA A 51 1.20 2.73 -6.96
C ALA A 51 1.48 4.06 -7.70
N GLY A 52 0.56 5.03 -7.61
CA GLY A 52 0.77 6.37 -8.16
C GLY A 52 1.88 7.13 -7.44
N SER A 53 1.96 7.01 -6.12
CA SER A 53 3.00 7.64 -5.31
C SER A 53 4.37 7.00 -5.54
N ALA A 54 4.45 5.69 -5.77
CA ALA A 54 5.66 5.00 -6.16
C ALA A 54 6.21 5.54 -7.48
N ARG A 55 5.34 5.74 -8.47
CA ARG A 55 5.72 6.35 -9.75
C ARG A 55 6.21 7.78 -9.58
N ARG A 56 5.56 8.58 -8.73
CA ARG A 56 5.99 9.96 -8.43
C ARG A 56 7.29 10.01 -7.63
N ASN A 57 7.45 9.13 -6.65
CA ASN A 57 8.64 9.04 -5.81
C ASN A 57 9.86 8.56 -6.62
N ALA A 58 9.66 7.62 -7.56
CA ALA A 58 10.69 7.21 -8.52
C ALA A 58 11.11 8.34 -9.48
N LEU A 59 10.26 9.36 -9.68
CA LEU A 59 10.57 10.56 -10.47
C LEU A 59 11.17 11.69 -9.61
N GLN A 60 11.23 11.54 -8.29
CA GLN A 60 11.83 12.51 -7.36
C GLN A 60 13.29 12.19 -7.00
N GLU A 61 14.00 11.38 -7.80
CA GLU A 61 15.46 11.27 -7.67
C GLU A 61 16.11 12.66 -7.86
N PRO A 62 17.13 12.98 -7.04
CA PRO A 62 17.42 14.33 -6.60
C PRO A 62 17.96 15.20 -7.73
N THR A 63 17.44 16.43 -7.84
CA THR A 63 18.25 17.54 -8.34
C THR A 63 19.55 17.57 -7.55
N ALA A 64 20.64 17.28 -8.28
CA ALA A 64 22.03 17.41 -7.86
C ALA A 64 22.37 18.81 -7.32
#